data_AF-A0A1W1VRN6-F1
#
_entry.id   AF-A0A1W1VRN6-F1
#
_cell.length_a   1.000
_cell.length_b   1.000
_cell.length_c   1.000
_cell.angle_alpha   90.00
_cell.angle_beta   90.00
_cell.angle_gamma   90.00
#
_symmetry.space_group_name_H-M   'P 1'
#
loop_
_entity.id
_entity.type
_entity.pdbx_description
1 polymer ?
#
loop_
_entity_poly.entity_id
_entity_poly.type
_entity_poly.pdbx_seq_one_letter_code
_entity_poly.pdbx_strand_id
1 'polypeptide(L)'
;MSHPTVTVRIRDALRYAQGRAEKLGRTQQLELGENLFLRIGPGGRKFLLFCLDGEPEPSAARAVAEALGLREPQYGWHQGETLRSLTVVEAGAEGEVPALPPTPDQP
;
A
#
# COMPACT_ATOMS: atom_id res chain seq x y z
N MET A 1 -15.64 27.53 -7.49
CA MET A 1 -15.40 26.82 -8.77
C MET A 1 -15.75 25.37 -8.55
N SER A 2 -16.67 24.80 -9.33
CA SER A 2 -16.96 23.35 -9.25
C SER A 2 -15.84 22.62 -9.97
N HIS A 3 -15.08 21.80 -9.24
CA HIS A 3 -14.10 20.92 -9.87
C HIS A 3 -14.87 19.79 -10.58
N PRO A 4 -14.61 19.53 -11.86
CA PRO A 4 -15.31 18.47 -12.58
C PRO A 4 -15.00 17.12 -11.92
N THR A 5 -16.05 16.36 -11.60
CA THR A 5 -15.90 14.96 -11.19
C THR A 5 -15.51 14.15 -12.43
N VAL A 6 -14.35 13.49 -12.37
CA VAL A 6 -13.87 12.62 -13.44
C VAL A 6 -13.86 11.19 -12.94
N THR A 7 -14.54 10.30 -13.67
CA THR A 7 -14.46 8.86 -13.43
C THR A 7 -13.19 8.32 -14.07
N VAL A 8 -12.34 7.69 -13.26
CA VAL A 8 -11.14 7.00 -13.72
C VAL A 8 -11.24 5.51 -13.44
N ARG A 9 -10.51 4.70 -14.20
CA ARG A 9 -10.39 3.27 -13.88
C ARG A 9 -9.49 3.12 -12.66
N ILE A 10 -9.84 2.21 -11.75
CA ILE A 10 -9.05 2.00 -10.53
C ILE A 10 -7.59 1.62 -10.84
N ARG A 11 -7.35 0.88 -11.93
CA ARG A 11 -6.00 0.53 -12.40
C ARG A 11 -5.17 1.78 -12.72
N ASP A 12 -5.76 2.80 -13.33
CA ASP A 12 -5.07 4.03 -13.67
C ASP A 12 -4.73 4.84 -12.41
N ALA A 13 -5.65 4.87 -11.44
CA ALA A 13 -5.42 5.50 -10.14
C ALA A 13 -4.27 4.82 -9.37
N LEU A 14 -4.24 3.48 -9.37
CA LEU A 14 -3.16 2.70 -8.76
C LEU A 14 -1.81 2.97 -9.42
N ARG A 15 -1.75 2.99 -10.76
CA ARG A 15 -0.52 3.30 -11.52
C ARG A 15 -0.05 4.72 -11.31
N TYR A 16 -0.96 5.67 -11.27
CA TYR A 16 -0.64 7.06 -10.99
C TYR A 16 -0.02 7.22 -9.58
N ALA A 17 -0.62 6.59 -8.57
CA ALA A 17 -0.08 6.60 -7.22
C ALA A 17 1.26 5.87 -7.12
N GLN A 18 1.44 4.76 -7.83
CA GLN A 18 2.73 4.05 -7.92
C GLN A 18 3.83 4.96 -8.44
N GLY A 19 3.61 5.60 -9.60
CA GLY A 19 4.58 6.52 -10.20
C GLY A 19 4.89 7.71 -9.30
N ARG A 20 3.91 8.20 -8.53
CA ARG A 20 4.15 9.22 -7.50
C ARG A 20 4.99 8.71 -6.33
N ALA A 21 4.74 7.49 -5.86
CA ALA A 21 5.49 6.89 -4.76
C ALA A 21 6.98 6.73 -5.12
N GLU A 22 7.23 6.35 -6.37
CA GLU A 22 8.57 6.29 -6.97
C GLU A 22 9.17 7.70 -7.12
N LYS A 23 8.51 8.59 -7.87
CA LYS A 23 9.03 9.92 -8.21
C LYS A 23 9.31 10.80 -6.99
N LEU A 24 8.46 10.71 -5.96
CA LEU A 24 8.52 11.59 -4.79
C LEU A 24 9.22 10.94 -3.59
N GLY A 25 9.50 9.63 -3.65
CA GLY A 25 10.04 8.88 -2.51
C GLY A 25 9.12 8.92 -1.28
N ARG A 26 7.80 9.05 -1.48
CA ARG A 26 6.81 9.23 -0.40
C ARG A 26 5.70 8.21 -0.52
N THR A 27 5.23 7.71 0.63
CA THR A 27 4.05 6.85 0.68
C THR A 27 2.83 7.53 0.05
N GLN A 28 2.13 6.82 -0.82
CA GLN A 28 0.85 7.26 -1.38
C GLN A 28 -0.27 6.40 -0.79
N GLN A 29 -1.31 7.04 -0.25
CA GLN A 29 -2.47 6.35 0.30
C GLN A 29 -3.65 6.50 -0.66
N LEU A 30 -4.38 5.41 -0.88
CA LEU A 30 -5.63 5.37 -1.63
C LEU A 30 -6.71 4.68 -0.80
N GLU A 31 -7.92 5.19 -0.92
CA GLU A 31 -9.14 4.52 -0.52
C GLU A 31 -9.72 3.83 -1.76
N LEU A 32 -9.88 2.51 -1.70
CA LEU A 32 -10.36 1.68 -2.82
C LEU A 32 -11.85 1.35 -2.70
N GLY A 33 -12.42 1.55 -1.52
CA GLY A 33 -13.82 1.36 -1.17
C GLY A 33 -14.05 1.79 0.27
N GLU A 34 -15.29 1.67 0.75
CA GLU A 34 -15.74 2.22 2.04
C GLU A 34 -14.90 1.76 3.26
N ASN A 35 -14.31 0.57 3.18
CA ASN A 35 -13.52 -0.02 4.26
C ASN A 35 -12.20 -0.64 3.77
N LEU A 36 -11.70 -0.24 2.59
CA LEU A 36 -10.48 -0.84 2.02
C LEU A 36 -9.49 0.24 1.61
N PHE A 37 -8.31 0.18 2.22
CA PHE A 37 -7.27 1.18 2.06
C PHE A 37 -5.96 0.55 1.63
N LEU A 38 -5.23 1.28 0.79
CA LEU A 38 -3.94 0.88 0.24
C LEU A 38 -2.89 1.95 0.53
N ARG A 39 -1.72 1.55 1.02
CA ARG A 39 -0.53 2.41 1.12
C ARG A 39 0.57 1.85 0.24
N ILE A 40 0.91 2.56 -0.83
CA ILE A 40 2.06 2.24 -1.67
C ILE A 40 3.28 2.93 -1.06
N GLY A 41 4.28 2.13 -0.67
CA GLY A 41 5.52 2.65 -0.07
C GLY A 41 6.43 3.34 -1.09
N PRO A 42 7.45 4.10 -0.61
CA PRO A 42 8.46 4.71 -1.46
C PRO A 42 9.07 3.72 -2.46
N GLY A 43 9.38 4.19 -3.66
CA GLY A 43 9.88 3.34 -4.75
C GLY A 43 8.78 2.59 -5.51
N GLY A 44 7.54 2.54 -5.02
CA GLY A 44 6.39 2.02 -5.77
C GLY A 44 6.38 0.50 -5.99
N ARG A 45 7.27 -0.24 -5.33
CA ARG A 45 7.42 -1.71 -5.47
C ARG A 45 6.99 -2.50 -4.23
N LYS A 46 6.44 -1.82 -3.22
CA LYS A 46 5.85 -2.42 -2.02
C LYS A 46 4.57 -1.69 -1.63
N PHE A 47 3.60 -2.41 -1.06
CA PHE A 47 2.40 -1.81 -0.51
C PHE A 47 1.86 -2.56 0.70
N LEU A 48 0.97 -1.89 1.43
CA LEU A 48 0.22 -2.42 2.56
C LEU A 48 -1.27 -2.21 2.29
N LEU A 49 -2.06 -3.28 2.37
CA LEU A 49 -3.50 -3.29 2.21
C LEU A 49 -4.14 -3.55 3.59
N PHE A 50 -5.17 -2.80 3.95
CA PHE A 50 -5.82 -2.91 5.25
C PHE A 50 -7.28 -2.45 5.20
N CYS A 51 -8.07 -2.95 6.15
CA CYS A 51 -9.42 -2.48 6.42
C CYS A 51 -9.42 -1.68 7.73
N LEU A 52 -10.37 -0.76 7.90
CA LEU A 52 -10.58 -0.09 9.19
C LEU A 52 -11.39 -0.97 10.14
N ASP A 53 -12.21 -1.87 9.58
CA ASP A 53 -12.92 -2.91 10.29
C ASP A 53 -12.65 -4.28 9.63
N GLY A 54 -12.20 -5.27 10.42
CA GLY A 54 -11.84 -6.60 9.94
C GLY A 54 -10.51 -6.70 9.20
N GLU A 55 -10.36 -7.75 8.37
CA GLU A 55 -9.14 -8.06 7.62
C GLU A 55 -9.36 -7.92 6.10
N PRO A 56 -8.37 -7.46 5.34
CA PRO A 56 -8.46 -7.41 3.88
C PRO A 56 -8.38 -8.81 3.27
N GLU A 57 -9.08 -9.04 2.17
CA GLU A 57 -9.01 -10.32 1.47
C GLU A 57 -7.68 -10.50 0.72
N PRO A 58 -7.06 -11.71 0.76
CA PRO A 58 -5.88 -12.02 -0.04
C PRO A 58 -6.09 -11.87 -1.56
N SER A 59 -7.32 -12.07 -2.03
CA SER A 59 -7.73 -11.88 -3.43
C SER A 59 -7.49 -10.42 -3.89
N ALA A 60 -7.86 -9.46 -3.05
CA ALA A 60 -7.70 -8.03 -3.31
C ALA A 60 -6.21 -7.64 -3.37
N ALA A 61 -5.39 -8.17 -2.46
CA ALA A 61 -3.94 -7.96 -2.49
C ALA A 61 -3.31 -8.47 -3.80
N ARG A 62 -3.71 -9.65 -4.28
CA ARG A 62 -3.25 -10.20 -5.57
C ARG A 62 -3.67 -9.32 -6.75
N ALA A 63 -4.92 -8.86 -6.76
CA ALA A 63 -5.43 -7.98 -7.81
C ALA A 63 -4.69 -6.63 -7.85
N VAL A 64 -4.37 -6.06 -6.69
CA VAL A 64 -3.56 -4.83 -6.60
C VAL A 64 -2.12 -5.09 -7.08
N ALA A 65 -1.49 -6.20 -6.68
CA ALA A 65 -0.13 -6.55 -7.11
C ALA A 65 -0.04 -6.71 -8.64
N GLU A 66 -1.02 -7.36 -9.26
CA GLU A 66 -1.16 -7.46 -10.72
C GLU A 66 -1.35 -6.07 -11.35
N ALA A 67 -2.27 -5.27 -10.80
CA ALA A 67 -2.53 -3.91 -11.29
C ALA A 67 -1.30 -3.01 -11.18
N LEU A 68 -0.42 -3.24 -10.21
CA LEU A 68 0.88 -2.57 -10.01
C LEU A 68 2.04 -3.23 -10.75
N GLY A 69 1.83 -4.37 -11.41
CA GLY A 69 2.85 -5.08 -12.18
C GLY A 69 4.07 -5.41 -11.33
N LEU A 70 3.84 -5.85 -10.10
CA LEU A 70 4.88 -6.41 -9.25
C LEU A 70 5.27 -7.78 -9.80
N ARG A 71 6.58 -8.03 -9.87
CA ARG A 71 7.19 -9.29 -10.28
C ARG A 71 7.46 -10.10 -9.03
N GLU A 72 7.09 -11.38 -9.06
CA GLU A 72 7.28 -12.30 -7.94
C GLU A 72 6.86 -11.70 -6.58
N PRO A 73 5.62 -11.19 -6.45
CA PRO A 73 5.18 -10.53 -5.24
C PRO A 73 5.18 -11.51 -4.06
N GLN A 74 5.81 -11.11 -2.97
CA GLN A 74 5.82 -11.80 -1.69
C GLN A 74 4.73 -11.21 -0.80
N TYR A 75 3.95 -12.08 -0.17
CA TYR A 75 2.81 -11.71 0.65
C TYR A 75 3.12 -12.01 2.11
N GLY A 76 2.91 -11.04 2.98
CA GLY A 76 3.08 -11.17 4.42
C GLY A 76 1.93 -10.54 5.17
N TRP A 77 1.76 -10.96 6.42
CA TRP A 77 0.85 -10.30 7.34
C TRP A 77 1.64 -9.37 8.25
N HIS A 78 1.10 -8.18 8.49
CA HIS A 78 1.64 -7.23 9.45
C HIS A 78 0.55 -6.81 10.43
N GLN A 79 0.84 -6.99 11.72
CA GLN A 79 -0.02 -6.57 12.81
C GLN A 79 0.46 -5.19 13.30
N GLY A 80 -0.33 -4.15 13.03
CA GLY A 80 -0.16 -2.85 13.67
C GLY A 80 -0.82 -2.81 15.05
N GLU A 81 -0.76 -1.65 15.71
CA GLU A 81 -1.36 -1.43 17.03
C GLU A 81 -2.88 -1.65 17.03
N THR A 82 -3.54 -1.26 15.94
CA THR A 82 -5.01 -1.29 15.82
C THR A 82 -5.52 -2.14 14.68
N LEU A 83 -4.74 -2.27 13.60
CA LEU A 83 -5.19 -2.91 12.35
C LEU A 83 -4.25 -4.01 11.91
N ARG A 84 -4.82 -5.10 11.41
CA ARG A 84 -4.09 -6.16 10.73
C ARG A 84 -4.11 -5.91 9.23
N SER A 85 -2.96 -6.08 8.60
CA SER A 85 -2.73 -5.67 7.23
C SER A 85 -2.00 -6.73 6.43
N LEU A 86 -2.27 -6.76 5.12
CA LEU A 86 -1.55 -7.54 4.14
C LEU A 86 -0.45 -6.69 3.52
N THR A 87 0.80 -7.09 3.73
CA THR A 87 1.97 -6.48 3.11
C THR A 87 2.31 -7.25 1.84
N VAL A 88 2.60 -6.53 0.76
CA VAL A 88 3.04 -7.11 -0.50
C VAL A 88 4.29 -6.39 -0.99
N VAL A 89 5.34 -7.15 -1.29
CA VAL A 89 6.65 -6.64 -1.69
C VAL A 89 7.10 -7.38 -2.94
N GLU A 90 7.53 -6.66 -3.97
CA GLU A 90 8.23 -7.30 -5.10
C GLU A 90 9.56 -7.89 -4.63
N ALA A 91 9.90 -9.10 -5.08
CA ALA A 91 11.20 -9.70 -4.81
C ALA A 91 12.35 -8.76 -5.21
N GLY A 92 13.28 -8.52 -4.29
CA GLY A 92 14.40 -7.59 -4.50
C GLY A 92 14.06 -6.11 -4.28
N ALA A 93 12.81 -5.77 -3.93
CA ALA A 93 12.41 -4.41 -3.54
C ALA A 93 12.60 -4.12 -2.04
N GLU A 94 13.19 -5.05 -1.29
CA GLU A 94 13.56 -4.93 0.12
C GLU A 94 14.80 -4.01 0.27
N GLY A 95 14.67 -2.77 -0.19
CA GLY A 95 15.57 -1.65 0.12
C GLY A 95 14.91 -0.73 1.15
N GLU A 96 15.62 -0.48 2.24
CA GLU A 96 15.30 0.37 3.41
C GLU A 96 13.83 0.33 3.85
N VAL A 97 13.53 -0.61 4.74
CA VAL A 97 12.58 -0.32 5.83
C VAL A 97 13.37 0.55 6.81
N PRO A 98 13.05 1.84 7.03
CA PRO A 98 13.64 2.53 8.16
C PRO A 98 13.21 1.74 9.40
N ALA A 99 14.19 1.23 10.14
CA ALA A 99 13.94 0.69 11.46
C ALA A 99 13.17 1.75 12.24
N LEU A 100 11.99 1.41 12.75
CA LEU A 100 11.35 2.25 13.75
C LEU A 100 12.36 2.45 14.89
N PRO A 101 12.54 3.67 15.42
CA PRO A 101 13.41 3.87 16.56
C PRO A 101 12.95 2.95 17.70
N PRO A 102 13.88 2.33 18.45
CA PRO A 102 13.51 1.52 19.59
C PRO A 102 12.68 2.38 20.55
N THR A 103 11.53 1.85 20.98
CA THR A 103 10.72 2.45 22.04
C THR A 103 11.63 2.67 23.24
N PRO A 104 11.79 3.90 23.76
CA PRO A 104 12.57 4.11 24.97
C PRO A 104 11.91 3.35 26.12
N ASP A 105 12.70 2.56 26.85
CA ASP A 105 12.32 1.99 28.14
C ASP A 105 11.68 3.09 29.01
N GLN A 106 10.43 2.89 29.40
CA GLN A 106 9.79 3.74 30.39
C GLN A 106 10.17 3.27 31.80
N PRO A 107 10.36 4.19 32.75
CA PRO A 107 10.87 3.93 34.10
C PRO A 107 9.93 3.10 34.98
#